data_AF-A0A6J6AUE1-F1
#
_entry.id   AF-A0A6J6AUE1-F1
#
_cell.length_a   1.000
_cell.length_b   1.000
_cell.length_c   1.000
_cell.angle_alpha   90.00
_cell.angle_beta   90.00
_cell.angle_gamma   90.00
#
_symmetry.space_group_name_H-M   'P 1'
#
loop_
_entity.id
_entity.type
_entity.pdbx_description
1 polymer ?
#
loop_
_entity_poly.entity_id
_entity_poly.type
_entity_poly.pdbx_seq_one_letter_code
_entity_poly.pdbx_strand_id
1 'polypeptide(L)'
;MNHFYVAHDMTHVIAGIEPTGPGEVALSGFQWAMNDNSVNSAALLASLVVHEAGFGQAGTLATESGQLGVSGAATLLGEEMSRGTHCSSDFSLVDHFELAPLPLTEVRESFGVQAPDDPRDGHHCW
;
A
#
# COMPACT_ATOMS: atom_id res chain seq x y z
N MET A 1 -10.31 10.67 14.59
CA MET A 1 -10.56 11.42 13.34
C MET A 1 -9.57 10.85 12.34
N ASN A 2 -10.00 10.21 11.25
CA ASN A 2 -9.05 9.54 10.36
C ASN A 2 -8.34 10.58 9.49
N HIS A 3 -7.02 10.68 9.63
CA HIS A 3 -6.18 11.59 8.87
C HIS A 3 -5.74 10.87 7.59
N PHE A 4 -6.42 11.13 6.47
CA PHE A 4 -6.25 10.38 5.22
C PHE A 4 -4.78 10.17 4.81
N TYR A 5 -3.98 11.24 4.75
CA TYR A 5 -2.56 11.14 4.38
C TYR A 5 -1.72 10.38 5.41
N VAL A 6 -2.01 10.54 6.71
CA VAL A 6 -1.30 9.80 7.76
C VAL A 6 -1.62 8.31 7.67
N ALA A 7 -2.90 7.96 7.48
CA ALA A 7 -3.31 6.57 7.35
C ALA A 7 -2.68 5.91 6.11
N HIS A 8 -2.70 6.61 4.97
CA HIS A 8 -2.05 6.18 3.74
C HIS A 8 -0.55 5.90 3.93
N ASP A 9 0.19 6.91 4.39
CA ASP A 9 1.65 6.83 4.48
C ASP A 9 2.09 5.83 5.57
N MET A 10 1.33 5.71 6.66
CA MET A 10 1.60 4.69 7.67
C MET A 10 1.27 3.28 7.17
N THR A 11 0.31 3.13 6.26
CA THR A 11 0.02 1.83 5.61
C THR A 11 1.22 1.37 4.77
N HIS A 12 1.88 2.28 4.04
CA HIS A 12 3.17 1.98 3.38
C HIS A 12 4.21 1.44 4.37
N VAL A 13 4.41 2.14 5.49
CA VAL A 13 5.42 1.77 6.50
C VAL A 13 5.12 0.39 7.11
N ILE A 14 3.85 0.15 7.48
CA ILE A 14 3.43 -1.12 8.09
C ILE A 14 3.55 -2.26 7.08
N ALA A 15 3.07 -2.09 5.85
CA ALA A 15 3.17 -3.10 4.78
C ALA A 15 4.62 -3.31 4.30
N GLY A 16 5.49 -2.32 4.49
CA GLY A 16 6.87 -2.31 4.01
C GLY A 16 6.98 -2.11 2.49
N ILE A 17 6.00 -1.43 1.87
CA ILE A 17 5.94 -1.15 0.43
C ILE A 17 6.34 0.30 0.19
N GLU A 18 7.33 0.54 -0.64
CA GLU A 18 7.84 1.88 -0.97
C GLU A 18 6.86 2.64 -1.89
N PRO A 19 6.71 3.98 -1.74
CA PRO A 19 5.85 4.83 -2.57
C PRO A 19 6.50 5.12 -3.95
N THR A 20 6.90 4.06 -4.63
CA THR A 20 7.27 4.08 -6.06
C THR A 20 6.01 4.04 -6.91
N GLY A 21 6.07 4.44 -8.19
CA GLY A 21 4.91 4.35 -9.08
C GLY A 21 4.23 2.97 -9.10
N PRO A 22 4.97 1.85 -9.26
CA PRO A 22 4.42 0.50 -9.10
C PRO A 22 3.97 0.17 -7.66
N GLY A 23 4.73 0.64 -6.66
CA GLY A 23 4.46 0.40 -5.24
C GLY A 23 3.14 1.03 -4.76
N GLU A 24 2.75 2.19 -5.28
CA GLU A 24 1.46 2.84 -5.00
C GLU A 24 0.27 2.00 -5.49
N VAL A 25 0.42 1.36 -6.65
CA VAL A 25 -0.59 0.42 -7.17
C VAL A 25 -0.58 -0.85 -6.33
N ALA A 26 0.59 -1.39 -6.01
CA ALA A 26 0.74 -2.60 -5.22
C ALA A 26 0.20 -2.46 -3.78
N LEU A 27 0.48 -1.34 -3.09
CA LEU A 27 -0.07 -1.04 -1.78
C LEU A 27 -1.60 -1.03 -1.81
N SER A 28 -2.20 -0.40 -2.82
CA SER A 28 -3.65 -0.34 -2.93
C SER A 28 -4.27 -1.72 -3.16
N GLY A 29 -3.57 -2.61 -3.86
CA GLY A 29 -3.92 -4.02 -4.02
C GLY A 29 -3.78 -4.81 -2.71
N PHE A 30 -2.69 -4.60 -1.97
CA PHE A 30 -2.47 -5.15 -0.64
C PHE A 30 -3.62 -4.76 0.31
N GLN A 31 -3.96 -3.47 0.35
CA GLN A 31 -5.00 -2.93 1.22
C GLN A 31 -6.37 -3.50 0.87
N TRP A 32 -6.69 -3.61 -0.42
CA TRP A 32 -7.93 -4.27 -0.87
C TRP A 32 -7.98 -5.75 -0.45
N ALA A 33 -6.89 -6.49 -0.64
CA ALA A 33 -6.81 -7.90 -0.31
C ALA A 33 -6.81 -8.17 1.21
N MET A 34 -6.29 -7.23 2.00
CA MET A 34 -6.35 -7.26 3.47
C MET A 34 -7.79 -7.21 3.98
N ASN A 35 -8.66 -6.41 3.34
CA ASN A 35 -10.09 -6.36 3.65
C ASN A 35 -10.88 -5.75 2.49
N ASP A 36 -11.69 -6.57 1.81
CA ASP A 36 -12.55 -6.13 0.70
C ASP A 36 -13.79 -5.40 1.22
N ASN A 37 -13.57 -4.18 1.70
CA ASN A 37 -14.61 -3.24 2.09
C ASN A 37 -14.71 -2.10 1.07
N SER A 38 -15.77 -1.28 1.17
CA SER A 38 -16.02 -0.19 0.23
C SER A 38 -14.94 0.89 0.22
N VAL A 39 -14.26 1.13 1.35
CA VAL A 39 -13.19 2.13 1.46
C VAL A 39 -11.94 1.63 0.75
N ASN A 40 -11.53 0.39 1.00
CA ASN A 40 -10.33 -0.19 0.37
C ASN A 40 -10.54 -0.45 -1.12
N SER A 41 -11.75 -0.88 -1.52
CA SER A 41 -12.16 -0.93 -2.93
C SER A 41 -12.07 0.45 -3.61
N ALA A 42 -12.52 1.50 -2.94
CA ALA A 42 -12.42 2.86 -3.46
C ALA A 42 -10.95 3.35 -3.52
N ALA A 43 -10.12 2.98 -2.55
CA ALA A 43 -8.69 3.30 -2.54
C ALA A 43 -7.94 2.63 -3.70
N LEU A 44 -8.19 1.36 -3.98
CA LEU A 44 -7.66 0.67 -5.16
C LEU A 44 -8.08 1.36 -6.45
N LEU A 45 -9.36 1.68 -6.61
CA LEU A 45 -9.84 2.41 -7.79
C LEU A 45 -9.17 3.79 -7.92
N ALA A 46 -9.02 4.52 -6.81
CA ALA A 46 -8.36 5.83 -6.80
C ALA A 46 -6.89 5.71 -7.20
N SER A 47 -6.17 4.71 -6.68
CA SER A 47 -4.77 4.45 -7.06
C SER A 47 -4.65 4.15 -8.56
N LEU A 48 -5.53 3.31 -9.13
CA LEU A 48 -5.54 3.06 -10.57
C LEU A 48 -5.85 4.31 -11.39
N VAL A 49 -6.77 5.16 -10.93
CA VAL A 49 -7.06 6.45 -11.61
C VAL A 49 -5.82 7.35 -11.61
N VAL A 50 -5.10 7.43 -10.49
CA VAL A 50 -3.92 8.30 -10.37
C VAL A 50 -2.70 7.75 -11.11
N HIS A 51 -2.35 6.49 -10.89
CA HIS A 51 -1.09 5.89 -11.32
C HIS A 51 -1.20 5.11 -12.63
N GLU A 52 -2.34 4.47 -12.91
CA GLU A 52 -2.52 3.79 -14.20
C GLU A 52 -3.02 4.76 -15.26
N ALA A 53 -4.10 5.51 -14.99
CA ALA A 53 -4.66 6.46 -15.95
C ALA A 53 -3.94 7.82 -15.97
N GLY A 54 -3.05 8.10 -15.01
CA GLY A 54 -2.33 9.38 -14.93
C GLY A 54 -3.21 10.56 -14.48
N PHE A 55 -4.38 10.29 -13.89
CA PHE A 55 -5.38 11.31 -13.56
C PHE A 55 -5.23 11.76 -12.10
N GLY A 56 -4.35 12.74 -11.87
CA GLY A 56 -4.10 13.28 -10.52
C GLY A 56 -3.10 14.43 -10.47
N GLN A 57 -2.77 15.03 -11.62
CA GLN A 57 -1.76 16.07 -11.71
C GLN A 57 -2.18 17.32 -10.90
N ALA A 58 -1.44 17.61 -9.84
CA ALA A 58 -1.61 18.81 -9.03
C ALA A 58 -0.32 19.65 -9.07
N GLY A 59 -0.37 20.78 -9.78
CA GLY A 59 0.74 21.71 -9.87
C GLY A 59 1.98 21.11 -10.52
N THR A 60 3.08 21.01 -9.78
CA THR A 60 4.38 20.47 -10.26
C THR A 60 4.52 18.95 -10.07
N LEU A 61 3.54 18.28 -9.47
CA LEU A 61 3.57 16.83 -9.30
C LEU A 61 3.11 16.17 -10.60
N ALA A 62 4.07 15.66 -11.36
CA ALA A 62 3.81 14.82 -12.50
C ALA A 62 3.54 13.38 -12.02
N THR A 63 2.31 12.90 -12.20
CA THR A 63 2.00 11.47 -12.09
C THR A 63 2.35 10.80 -13.41
N GLU A 64 3.27 9.84 -13.35
CA GLU A 64 3.58 8.96 -14.47
C GLU A 64 2.44 7.95 -14.65
N SER A 65 1.87 7.85 -15.85
CA SER A 65 0.81 6.91 -16.19
C SER A 65 1.34 5.54 -16.62
N GLY A 66 0.51 4.51 -16.56
CA GLY A 66 0.83 3.18 -17.09
C GLY A 66 1.80 2.39 -16.21
N GLN A 67 1.72 2.58 -14.88
CA GLN A 67 2.63 1.94 -13.94
C GLN A 67 2.58 0.41 -14.01
N LEU A 68 1.43 -0.20 -14.34
CA LEU A 68 1.36 -1.65 -14.52
C LEU A 68 2.11 -2.16 -15.75
N GLY A 69 2.44 -1.27 -16.70
CA GLY A 69 3.29 -1.57 -17.85
C GLY A 69 4.79 -1.56 -17.52
N VAL A 70 5.19 -1.06 -16.35
CA VAL A 70 6.59 -1.13 -15.88
C VAL A 70 6.98 -2.58 -15.63
N SER A 71 8.19 -2.96 -16.03
CA SER A 71 8.67 -4.33 -15.86
C SER A 71 8.61 -4.75 -14.39
N GLY A 72 7.93 -5.87 -14.11
CA GLY A 72 7.75 -6.39 -12.75
C GLY A 72 6.54 -5.84 -11.99
N ALA A 73 5.95 -4.71 -12.40
CA ALA A 73 4.88 -4.05 -11.63
C ALA A 73 3.61 -4.91 -11.48
N ALA A 74 3.18 -5.60 -12.54
CA ALA A 74 2.03 -6.50 -12.47
C ALA A 74 2.28 -7.72 -11.57
N THR A 75 3.53 -8.21 -11.52
CA THR A 75 3.94 -9.29 -10.62
C THR A 75 3.92 -8.80 -9.18
N LEU A 76 4.52 -7.65 -8.91
CA LEU A 76 4.49 -6.99 -7.60
C LEU A 76 3.06 -6.80 -7.10
N LEU A 77 2.13 -6.31 -7.93
CA LEU A 77 0.72 -6.20 -7.55
C LEU A 77 0.12 -7.55 -7.12
N GLY A 78 0.39 -8.62 -7.85
CA GLY A 78 -0.12 -9.95 -7.52
C GLY A 78 0.48 -10.51 -6.22
N GLU A 79 1.77 -10.31 -6.00
CA GLU A 79 2.48 -10.70 -4.78
C GLU A 79 1.94 -9.95 -3.56
N GLU A 80 1.74 -8.63 -3.69
CA GLU A 80 1.22 -7.79 -2.62
C GLU A 80 -0.25 -8.02 -2.32
N MET A 81 -1.07 -8.31 -3.33
CA MET A 81 -2.42 -8.83 -3.11
C MET A 81 -2.39 -10.13 -2.30
N SER A 82 -1.53 -11.08 -2.67
CA SER A 82 -1.37 -12.33 -1.93
C SER A 82 -0.94 -12.07 -0.48
N ARG A 83 0.06 -11.22 -0.24
CA ARG A 83 0.50 -10.83 1.11
C ARG A 83 -0.63 -10.17 1.90
N GLY A 84 -1.41 -9.29 1.29
CA GLY A 84 -2.57 -8.65 1.90
C GLY A 84 -3.57 -9.67 2.47
N THR A 85 -3.86 -10.76 1.74
CA THR A 85 -4.77 -11.82 2.22
C THR A 85 -4.33 -12.54 3.50
N HIS A 86 -3.06 -12.43 3.88
CA HIS A 86 -2.52 -13.07 5.09
C HIS A 86 -2.64 -12.17 6.33
N CYS A 87 -3.04 -10.91 6.17
CA CYS A 87 -3.26 -10.00 7.29
C CYS A 87 -4.45 -10.45 8.15
N SER A 88 -4.32 -10.30 9.47
CA SER A 88 -5.34 -10.70 10.43
C SER A 88 -6.43 -9.65 10.64
N SER A 89 -6.15 -8.38 10.31
CA SER A 89 -7.09 -7.27 10.42
C SER A 89 -6.64 -6.07 9.58
N ASP A 90 -7.59 -5.16 9.32
CA ASP A 90 -7.39 -3.98 8.48
C ASP A 90 -6.73 -2.84 9.26
N PHE A 91 -5.42 -2.67 9.11
CA PHE A 91 -4.68 -1.58 9.74
C PHE A 91 -4.82 -0.24 9.00
N SER A 92 -5.36 -0.20 7.78
CA SER A 92 -5.48 1.06 7.02
C SER A 92 -6.50 2.04 7.62
N LEU A 93 -7.37 1.56 8.51
CA LEU A 93 -8.49 2.33 9.07
C LEU A 93 -8.39 2.56 10.59
N VAL A 94 -7.28 2.18 11.22
CA VAL A 94 -7.06 2.30 12.68
C VAL A 94 -6.52 3.68 13.07
N ASP A 95 -6.43 3.93 14.39
CA ASP A 95 -5.74 5.12 14.89
C ASP A 95 -4.22 4.92 14.84
N HIS A 96 -3.61 5.44 13.78
CA HIS A 96 -2.17 5.32 13.54
C HIS A 96 -1.33 6.09 14.57
N PHE A 97 -1.90 7.06 15.30
CA PHE A 97 -1.16 7.74 16.37
C PHE A 97 -1.02 6.88 17.62
N GLU A 98 -1.91 5.91 17.83
CA GLU A 98 -1.74 4.90 18.89
C GLU A 98 -0.66 3.88 18.53
N LEU A 99 -0.45 3.62 17.22
CA LEU A 99 0.59 2.71 16.73
C LEU A 99 1.98 3.35 16.65
N ALA A 100 2.07 4.64 16.34
CA ALA A 100 3.33 5.35 16.10
C ALA A 100 4.41 5.20 17.20
N PRO A 101 4.08 5.08 18.51
CA PRO A 101 5.08 4.86 19.56
C PRO A 101 5.58 3.40 19.65
N LEU A 102 4.90 2.44 19.01
CA LEU A 102 5.20 1.03 19.13
C LEU A 102 6.33 0.61 18.18
N PRO A 103 7.13 -0.42 18.52
CA PRO A 103 8.09 -1.00 17.59
C PRO A 103 7.37 -1.56 16.35
N LEU A 104 7.89 -1.23 15.16
CA LEU A 104 7.26 -1.63 13.89
C LEU A 104 7.12 -3.16 13.76
N THR A 105 8.05 -3.93 14.32
CA THR A 105 7.97 -5.39 14.37
C THR A 105 6.75 -5.88 15.15
N GLU A 106 6.45 -5.26 16.29
CA GLU A 106 5.27 -5.61 17.11
C GLU A 106 3.97 -5.22 16.40
N VAL A 107 3.95 -4.06 15.73
CA VAL A 107 2.80 -3.62 14.93
C VAL A 107 2.53 -4.64 13.82
N ARG A 108 3.54 -4.98 13.00
CA ARG A 108 3.43 -5.96 11.91
C ARG A 108 2.95 -7.33 12.41
N GLU A 109 3.52 -7.82 13.51
CA GLU A 109 3.09 -9.08 14.14
C GLU A 109 1.61 -9.04 14.56
N SER A 110 1.15 -7.94 15.18
CA SER A 110 -0.23 -7.81 15.64
C SER A 110 -1.25 -7.86 14.50
N PHE A 111 -0.87 -7.39 13.31
CA PHE A 111 -1.69 -7.40 12.09
C PHE A 111 -1.40 -8.60 11.17
N GLY A 112 -0.48 -9.50 11.53
CA GLY A 112 -0.12 -10.65 10.71
C GLY A 112 0.58 -10.29 9.39
N VAL A 113 1.25 -9.14 9.33
CA VAL A 113 1.94 -8.68 8.11
C VAL A 113 3.18 -9.54 7.88
N GLN A 114 3.20 -10.26 6.76
CA GLN A 114 4.34 -11.07 6.34
C GLN A 114 5.37 -10.23 5.60
N ALA A 115 6.65 -10.62 5.71
CA ALA A 115 7.72 -10.03 4.93
C ALA A 115 7.51 -10.28 3.42
N PRO A 116 7.98 -9.38 2.54
CA PRO A 116 8.06 -9.66 1.11
C PRO A 116 9.06 -10.81 0.84
N ASP A 117 8.87 -11.48 -0.30
CA ASP A 117 9.76 -12.57 -0.73
C ASP A 117 11.19 -12.07 -1.01
N ASP A 118 11.34 -10.88 -1.61
CA ASP A 118 12.62 -10.18 -1.74
C ASP A 118 12.53 -8.73 -1.22
N PRO A 119 13.00 -8.45 0.00
CA PRO A 119 13.03 -7.10 0.56
C PRO A 119 13.96 -6.10 -0.16
N ARG A 120 14.72 -6.51 -1.18
CA ARG A 120 15.72 -5.68 -1.86
C ARG A 120 15.42 -5.47 -3.34
N ASP A 121 14.20 -5.73 -3.76
CA ASP A 121 13.72 -5.55 -5.13
C ASP A 121 13.57 -4.07 -5.55
N GLY A 122 13.75 -3.14 -4.62
CA GLY A 122 13.59 -1.69 -4.85
C GLY A 122 12.16 -1.18 -4.69
N HIS A 123 11.22 -2.06 -4.34
CA HIS A 123 9.83 -1.73 -4.02
C HIS A 123 9.48 -1.97 -2.55
N HIS A 124 10.40 -2.58 -1.80
CA HIS A 124 10.21 -2.87 -0.39
C HIS A 124 11.24 -2.19 0.51
N CYS A 125 10.78 -1.85 1.71
CA CYS A 125 11.62 -1.45 2.85
C CYS A 125 11.09 -2.16 4.09
N TRP A 126 11.78 -3.24 4.42
CA TRP A 126 11.39 -4.17 5.47
C TRP A 126 12.24 -4.04 6.72
#